data_AF-A0A496UQR5-F1
#
_entry.id   AF-A0A496UQR5-F1
#
_cell.length_a   1.000
_cell.length_b   1.000
_cell.length_c   1.000
_cell.angle_alpha   90.00
_cell.angle_beta   90.00
_cell.angle_gamma   90.00
#
_symmetry.space_group_name_H-M   'P 1'
#
loop_
_entity.id
_entity.type
_entity.pdbx_description
1 polymer ?
#
loop_
_entity_poly.entity_id
_entity_poly.type
_entity_poly.pdbx_seq_one_letter_code
_entity_poly.pdbx_strand_id
1 'polypeptide(L)'
;MTIIMLLVLHHIADVCTQPSWLIENKKKYSFAIFEHVMIYAGLIGGAFSLFFDTGIFVFLWFFVGHYITDFIKYLVLPKMHGGEHKYKWIYLDQAAHYAQILIAFCFFI
;
A
#
# COMPACT_ATOMS: atom_id res chain seq x y z
N MET A 1 -2.91 -3.09 -18.96
CA MET A 1 -2.48 -3.64 -17.65
C MET A 1 -3.40 -4.79 -17.26
N THR A 2 -2.90 -5.90 -16.70
CA THR A 2 -3.75 -6.99 -16.18
C THR A 2 -3.82 -6.95 -14.65
N ILE A 3 -4.87 -7.53 -14.06
CA ILE A 3 -4.98 -7.65 -12.60
C ILE A 3 -3.80 -8.42 -11.99
N ILE A 4 -3.29 -9.43 -12.70
CA ILE A 4 -2.09 -10.20 -12.29
C ILE A 4 -0.88 -9.29 -12.18
N MET A 5 -0.68 -8.38 -13.14
CA MET A 5 0.43 -7.42 -13.10
C MET A 5 0.31 -6.48 -11.90
N LEU A 6 -0.90 -6.03 -11.55
CA LEU A 6 -1.12 -5.19 -10.37
C LEU A 6 -0.81 -5.91 -9.05
N LEU A 7 -1.14 -7.19 -8.94
CA LEU A 7 -0.78 -8.01 -7.78
C LEU A 7 0.73 -8.19 -7.66
N VAL A 8 1.43 -8.41 -8.78
CA VAL A 8 2.90 -8.49 -8.79
C VAL A 8 3.53 -7.15 -8.39
N LEU A 9 3.04 -6.04 -8.94
CA LEU A 9 3.54 -4.70 -8.58
C LEU A 9 3.29 -4.38 -7.12
N HIS A 10 2.14 -4.75 -6.56
CA HIS A 10 1.89 -4.65 -5.12
C HIS A 10 2.95 -5.42 -4.32
N HIS A 11 3.27 -6.65 -4.70
CA HIS A 11 4.28 -7.43 -4.00
C HIS A 11 5.69 -6.81 -4.10
N ILE A 12 6.06 -6.31 -5.28
CA ILE A 12 7.35 -5.63 -5.49
C ILE A 12 7.43 -4.36 -4.65
N ALA A 13 6.36 -3.58 -4.61
CA ALA A 13 6.26 -2.36 -3.79
C ALA A 13 6.34 -2.65 -2.29
N ASP A 14 5.69 -3.72 -1.83
CA ASP A 14 5.55 -3.99 -0.40
C ASP A 14 6.70 -4.84 0.18
N VAL A 15 7.41 -5.60 -0.65
CA VAL A 15 8.47 -6.52 -0.21
C VAL A 15 9.84 -6.19 -0.81
N CYS A 16 9.93 -5.99 -2.13
CA CYS A 16 11.22 -5.91 -2.82
C CYS A 16 11.86 -4.53 -2.76
N THR A 17 11.06 -3.46 -2.70
CA THR A 17 11.54 -2.07 -2.80
C THR A 17 11.62 -1.35 -1.47
N GLN A 18 11.21 -2.00 -0.36
CA GLN A 18 11.32 -1.43 0.97
C GLN A 18 12.73 -1.62 1.55
N PRO A 19 13.48 -0.54 1.82
CA PRO A 19 14.74 -0.66 2.55
C PRO A 19 14.48 -1.10 4.00
N SER A 20 15.44 -1.81 4.59
CA SER A 20 15.33 -2.39 5.95
C SER A 20 14.92 -1.38 7.01
N TRP A 21 15.43 -0.15 6.92
CA TRP A 21 15.07 0.91 7.85
C TRP A 21 13.57 1.24 7.80
N LEU A 22 12.94 1.24 6.63
CA LEU A 22 11.51 1.54 6.48
C LEU A 22 10.65 0.50 7.20
N ILE A 23 11.03 -0.77 7.06
CA ILE A 23 10.35 -1.92 7.67
C ILE A 23 10.36 -1.80 9.20
N GLU A 24 11.50 -1.38 9.77
CA GLU A 24 11.68 -1.21 11.21
C GLU A 24 10.99 0.03 11.76
N ASN A 25 10.90 1.09 10.95
CA ASN A 25 10.52 2.43 11.40
C ASN A 25 9.07 2.83 11.08
N LYS A 26 8.38 2.15 10.14
CA LYS A 26 6.97 2.45 9.80
C LYS A 26 5.98 2.29 10.96
N LYS A 27 6.38 1.57 12.02
CA LYS A 27 5.59 1.42 13.25
C LYS A 27 5.86 2.50 14.29
N LYS A 28 6.85 3.37 14.06
CA LYS A 28 7.33 4.36 15.02
C LYS A 28 7.17 5.78 14.51
N TYR A 29 7.41 6.01 13.22
CA TYR A 29 7.45 7.34 12.63
C TYR A 29 6.45 7.45 11.46
N SER A 30 5.60 8.46 11.49
CA SER A 30 4.64 8.77 10.42
C SER A 30 5.33 9.11 9.09
N PHE A 31 6.53 9.67 9.14
CA PHE A 31 7.35 9.92 7.94
C PHE A 31 7.77 8.63 7.22
N ALA A 32 8.09 7.56 7.97
CA ALA A 32 8.42 6.27 7.36
C ALA A 32 7.18 5.63 6.68
N ILE A 33 5.97 5.90 7.18
CA ILE A 33 4.72 5.50 6.52
C ILE A 33 4.54 6.29 5.23
N PHE A 34 4.77 7.60 5.25
CA PHE A 34 4.69 8.44 4.06
C PHE A 34 5.61 7.95 2.94
N GLU A 35 6.88 7.68 3.24
CA GLU A 35 7.82 7.17 2.25
C GLU A 35 7.45 5.78 1.72
N HIS A 36 6.98 4.88 2.60
CA HIS A 36 6.47 3.57 2.18
C HIS A 36 5.34 3.72 1.17
N VAL A 37 4.38 4.60 1.47
CA VAL A 37 3.24 4.85 0.61
C VAL A 37 3.67 5.53 -0.70
N MET A 38 4.66 6.42 -0.67
CA MET A 38 5.22 7.03 -1.87
C MET A 38 5.83 5.99 -2.81
N ILE A 39 6.61 5.03 -2.28
CA ILE A 39 7.17 3.93 -3.08
C ILE A 39 6.04 3.10 -3.68
N TYR A 40 5.05 2.73 -2.86
CA TYR A 40 3.93 1.91 -3.28
C TYR A 40 3.06 2.56 -4.37
N ALA A 41 2.55 3.76 -4.08
CA ALA A 41 1.72 4.52 -5.02
C ALA A 41 2.52 4.94 -6.27
N GLY A 42 3.79 5.30 -6.11
CA GLY A 42 4.67 5.67 -7.21
C GLY A 42 4.92 4.52 -8.18
N LEU A 43 5.17 3.30 -7.67
CA LEU A 43 5.38 2.13 -8.51
C LEU A 43 4.10 1.77 -9.30
N ILE A 44 2.95 1.72 -8.63
CA ILE A 44 1.69 1.34 -9.28
C ILE A 44 1.20 2.44 -10.21
N GLY A 45 1.20 3.70 -9.76
CA GLY A 45 0.80 4.86 -10.57
C GLY A 45 1.71 5.05 -11.79
N GLY A 46 3.04 4.92 -11.59
CA GLY A 46 4.02 4.98 -12.68
C GLY A 46 3.82 3.86 -13.69
N ALA A 47 3.57 2.63 -13.24
CA ALA A 47 3.23 1.54 -14.14
C ALA A 47 1.92 1.81 -14.90
N PHE A 48 0.91 2.39 -14.26
CA PHE A 48 -0.33 2.79 -14.92
C PHE A 48 -0.10 3.86 -16.01
N SER A 49 0.73 4.86 -15.74
CA SER A 49 1.10 5.90 -16.71
C SER A 49 1.76 5.34 -17.98
N LEU A 50 2.31 4.11 -17.94
CA LEU A 50 2.85 3.45 -19.14
C LEU A 50 1.77 2.88 -20.07
N PHE A 51 0.55 2.68 -19.57
CA PHE A 51 -0.54 2.05 -20.32
C PHE A 51 -1.79 2.92 -20.45
N PHE A 52 -2.00 3.91 -19.58
CA PHE A 52 -3.20 4.74 -19.52
C PHE A 52 -2.88 6.17 -19.04
N ASP A 53 -3.67 7.15 -19.50
CA ASP A 53 -3.57 8.56 -19.08
C ASP A 53 -4.11 8.81 -17.66
N THR A 54 -4.62 7.78 -16.99
CA THR A 54 -5.18 7.84 -15.64
C THR A 54 -4.12 7.71 -14.53
N GLY A 55 -2.83 7.62 -14.88
CA GLY A 55 -1.75 7.30 -13.92
C GLY A 55 -1.64 8.23 -12.72
N ILE A 56 -1.88 9.54 -12.87
CA ILE A 56 -1.89 10.48 -11.73
C ILE A 56 -3.08 10.23 -10.79
N PHE A 57 -4.26 9.91 -11.32
CA PHE A 57 -5.44 9.60 -10.50
C PHE A 57 -5.24 8.29 -9.75
N VAL A 58 -4.63 7.30 -10.41
CA VAL A 58 -4.28 6.02 -9.79
C VAL A 58 -3.22 6.20 -8.71
N PHE A 59 -2.19 7.03 -8.97
CA PHE A 59 -1.22 7.42 -7.96
C PHE A 59 -1.91 8.00 -6.73
N LEU A 60 -2.79 8.99 -6.92
CA LEU A 60 -3.50 9.63 -5.79
C LEU A 60 -4.41 8.65 -5.05
N TRP A 61 -5.10 7.75 -5.77
CA TRP A 61 -5.95 6.71 -5.20
C TRP A 61 -5.16 5.78 -4.27
N PHE A 62 -4.05 5.23 -4.76
CA PHE A 62 -3.20 4.37 -3.96
C PHE A 62 -2.49 5.14 -2.85
N PHE A 63 -2.01 6.36 -3.13
CA PHE A 63 -1.33 7.19 -2.15
C PHE A 63 -2.24 7.51 -0.96
N VAL A 64 -3.41 8.10 -1.21
CA VAL A 64 -4.33 8.49 -0.13
C VAL A 64 -4.89 7.26 0.58
N GLY A 65 -5.36 6.25 -0.16
CA GLY A 65 -5.97 5.06 0.43
C GLY A 65 -4.99 4.25 1.26
N HIS A 66 -3.76 4.04 0.76
CA HIS A 66 -2.73 3.27 1.46
C HIS A 66 -2.20 4.04 2.67
N TYR A 67 -2.00 5.36 2.55
CA TYR A 67 -1.58 6.21 3.66
C TYR A 67 -2.58 6.16 4.81
N ILE A 68 -3.89 6.31 4.53
CA ILE A 68 -4.93 6.24 5.56
C ILE A 68 -4.92 4.87 6.24
N THR A 69 -4.84 3.79 5.45
CA THR A 69 -4.89 2.42 5.97
C THR A 69 -3.70 2.14 6.89
N ASP A 70 -2.50 2.58 6.51
CA ASP A 70 -1.29 2.40 7.32
C ASP A 70 -1.20 3.35 8.51
N PHE A 71 -1.70 4.57 8.37
CA PHE A 71 -1.76 5.52 9.46
C PHE A 71 -2.73 5.04 10.56
N ILE A 72 -3.89 4.49 10.19
CA ILE A 72 -4.82 3.86 11.13
C ILE A 72 -4.12 2.70 11.85
N LYS A 73 -3.41 1.82 11.12
CA LYS A 73 -2.66 0.71 11.75
C LYS A 73 -1.61 1.23 12.72
N TYR A 74 -0.86 2.27 12.35
CA TYR A 74 0.11 2.92 13.23
C TYR A 74 -0.52 3.43 14.54
N LEU A 75 -1.73 3.98 14.49
CA LEU A 75 -2.43 4.46 15.68
C LEU A 75 -3.03 3.35 16.55
N VAL A 76 -3.43 2.22 15.94
CA VAL A 76 -4.18 1.15 16.61
C VAL A 76 -3.28 0.00 17.08
N LEU A 77 -2.28 -0.41 16.29
CA LEU A 77 -1.41 -1.56 16.59
C LEU A 77 -0.66 -1.46 17.93
N PRO A 78 -0.07 -0.31 18.32
CA PRO A 78 0.60 -0.18 19.62
C PRO A 78 -0.34 -0.36 20.81
N LYS A 79 -1.65 -0.12 20.62
CA LYS A 79 -2.67 -0.24 21.68
C LYS A 79 -3.18 -1.67 21.87
N MET A 80 -2.88 -2.57 20.94
CA MET A 80 -3.29 -3.96 20.99
C MET A 80 -2.12 -4.83 21.46
N HIS A 81 -1.90 -4.84 22.78
CA HIS A 81 -0.95 -5.74 23.42
C HIS A 81 -1.52 -7.18 23.40
N GLY A 82 -1.12 -7.99 22.42
CA GLY A 82 -1.45 -9.42 22.37
C GLY A 82 -1.03 -10.08 21.05
N GLY A 83 -0.24 -11.16 21.13
CA GLY A 83 0.37 -11.83 19.97
C GLY A 83 -0.63 -12.37 18.93
N GLU A 84 -1.83 -12.77 19.35
CA GLU A 84 -2.86 -13.31 18.44
C GLU A 84 -3.55 -12.25 17.57
N HIS A 85 -3.69 -11.02 18.07
CA HIS A 85 -4.36 -9.95 17.32
C HIS A 85 -3.52 -9.46 16.14
N LYS A 86 -2.18 -9.59 16.22
CA LYS A 86 -1.25 -9.10 15.21
C LYS A 86 -1.48 -9.70 13.82
N TYR A 87 -1.84 -10.98 13.74
CA TYR A 87 -2.07 -11.65 12.46
C TYR A 87 -3.37 -11.20 11.78
N LYS A 88 -4.43 -10.91 12.55
CA LYS A 88 -5.71 -10.42 11.99
C LYS A 88 -5.52 -9.11 11.22
N TRP A 89 -4.67 -8.21 11.73
CA TRP A 89 -4.39 -6.93 11.07
C TRP A 89 -3.57 -7.06 9.80
N ILE A 90 -2.73 -8.11 9.68
CA ILE A 90 -2.03 -8.42 8.43
C ILE A 90 -3.03 -8.86 7.36
N TYR A 91 -4.03 -9.67 7.71
CA TYR A 91 -5.05 -10.07 6.72
C TYR A 91 -5.94 -8.90 6.30
N LEU A 92 -6.32 -8.03 7.24
CA LEU A 92 -7.09 -6.81 6.92
C LEU A 92 -6.31 -5.82 6.07
N ASP A 93 -5.02 -5.67 6.34
CA ASP A 93 -4.06 -4.91 5.54
C ASP A 93 -4.05 -5.38 4.08
N GLN A 94 -3.80 -6.67 3.88
CA GLN A 94 -3.75 -7.25 2.53
C GLN A 94 -5.12 -7.19 1.83
N ALA A 95 -6.22 -7.40 2.56
CA ALA A 95 -7.57 -7.25 2.02
C ALA A 95 -7.85 -5.82 1.54
N ALA A 96 -7.40 -4.79 2.29
CA ALA A 96 -7.52 -3.40 1.88
C ALA A 96 -6.70 -3.12 0.61
N HIS A 97 -5.47 -3.63 0.53
CA HIS A 97 -4.64 -3.48 -0.67
C HIS A 97 -5.29 -4.14 -1.89
N TYR A 98 -5.83 -5.35 -1.76
CA TYR A 98 -6.52 -6.04 -2.84
C TYR A 98 -7.82 -5.33 -3.25
N ALA A 99 -8.56 -4.75 -2.30
CA ALA A 99 -9.72 -3.93 -2.61
C ALA A 99 -9.34 -2.67 -3.40
N GLN A 100 -8.24 -1.99 -3.02
CA GLN A 100 -7.72 -0.84 -3.77
C GLN A 100 -7.31 -1.23 -5.20
N ILE A 101 -6.65 -2.38 -5.38
CA ILE A 101 -6.29 -2.92 -6.70
C ILE A 101 -7.52 -3.22 -7.53
N LEU A 102 -8.54 -3.87 -6.94
CA LEU A 102 -9.78 -4.19 -7.64
C LEU A 102 -10.52 -2.93 -8.08
N ILE A 103 -10.65 -1.94 -7.20
CA ILE A 103 -11.24 -0.64 -7.54
C ILE A 103 -10.42 0.02 -8.65
N ALA A 104 -9.09 0.02 -8.55
CA ALA A 104 -8.26 0.62 -9.58
C ALA A 104 -8.43 -0.07 -10.94
N PHE A 105 -8.56 -1.39 -10.95
CA PHE A 105 -8.80 -2.19 -12.14
C PHE A 105 -10.18 -1.97 -12.74
N CYS A 106 -11.22 -1.73 -11.93
CA CYS A 106 -12.59 -1.53 -12.44
C CYS A 106 -12.88 -0.11 -12.91
N PHE A 107 -12.16 0.90 -12.40
CA PHE A 107 -12.52 2.30 -12.60
C PHE A 107 -11.47 3.14 -13.35
N PHE A 108 -10.23 2.69 -13.46
CA PHE A 108 -9.15 3.44 -14.15
C PHE A 108 -8.50 2.70 -15.33
N ILE A 109 -8.95 1.48 -15.61
CA ILE A 109 -8.61 0.65 -16.78
C ILE A 109 -9.87 0.52 -17.65
#